data_AF-A0A819UH45-F1
#
_entry.id   AF-A0A819UH45-F1
#
_cell.length_a   1.000
_cell.length_b   1.000
_cell.length_c   1.000
_cell.angle_alpha   90.00
_cell.angle_beta   90.00
_cell.angle_gamma   90.00
#
_symmetry.space_group_name_H-M   'P 1'
#
loop_
_entity.id
_entity.type
_entity.pdbx_description
1 polymer ?
#
loop_
_entity_poly.entity_id
_entity_poly.type
_entity_poly.pdbx_seq_one_letter_code
_entity_poly.pdbx_strand_id
1 'polypeptide(L)'
;MQLSITSAGDVLSLLDENTEKGPVYALHRLNAIVDVFWPEISDKISKVESLYEYENFKHRELAALVSSKVYYHLGSLDNALTYALGAGRLFDVNDKTEYVETIIAHCIDKYTKLQVEKFQSDGTAQIHIDQRLEDIVNRMFQRCFDDKKYKQ
;
A
#
# COMPACT_ATOMS: atom_id res chain seq x y z
N MET A 1 4.95 3.94 -32.08
CA MET A 1 5.79 2.83 -31.58
C MET A 1 5.47 2.64 -30.12
N GLN A 2 4.76 1.58 -29.78
CA GLN A 2 4.48 1.20 -28.40
C GLN A 2 5.79 0.61 -27.86
N LEU A 3 6.44 1.29 -26.91
CA LEU A 3 7.58 0.73 -26.19
C LEU A 3 7.05 -0.43 -25.36
N SER A 4 7.11 -1.64 -25.91
CA SER A 4 6.91 -2.88 -25.18
C SER A 4 8.04 -2.97 -24.16
N ILE A 5 7.81 -2.48 -22.94
CA ILE A 5 8.67 -2.80 -21.81
C ILE A 5 8.59 -4.32 -21.68
N THR A 6 9.67 -5.03 -21.99
CA THR A 6 9.74 -6.49 -21.92
C THR A 6 10.34 -6.99 -20.62
N SER A 7 10.83 -6.09 -19.76
CA SER A 7 11.34 -6.38 -18.41
C SER A 7 11.35 -5.12 -17.54
N ALA A 8 11.23 -5.30 -16.22
CA ALA A 8 11.44 -4.25 -15.23
C ALA A 8 12.91 -4.04 -14.85
N GLY A 9 13.84 -4.86 -15.38
CA GLY A 9 15.26 -4.87 -15.03
C GLY A 9 15.95 -3.51 -15.13
N ASP A 10 15.70 -2.78 -16.21
CA ASP A 10 16.25 -1.43 -16.43
C ASP A 10 15.72 -0.41 -15.43
N VAL A 11 14.49 -0.57 -14.95
CA VAL A 11 13.90 0.32 -13.95
C VAL A 11 14.41 -0.03 -12.56
N LEU A 12 14.60 -1.31 -12.29
CA LEU A 12 15.12 -1.82 -11.03
C LEU A 12 16.60 -1.47 -10.82
N SER A 13 17.40 -1.34 -11.88
CA SER A 13 18.80 -0.88 -11.76
C SER A 13 18.88 0.61 -11.38
N LEU A 14 17.89 1.42 -11.75
CA LEU A 14 17.81 2.84 -11.36
C LEU A 14 17.60 3.04 -9.84
N LEU A 15 17.13 2.02 -9.13
CA LEU A 15 17.04 2.04 -7.66
C LEU A 15 18.44 2.06 -7.01
N ASP A 16 19.47 1.57 -7.70
CA ASP A 16 20.86 1.51 -7.21
C ASP A 16 21.67 2.77 -7.55
N GLU A 17 21.08 3.74 -8.26
CA GLU A 17 21.77 4.97 -8.60
C GLU A 17 22.00 5.84 -7.36
N ASN A 18 23.24 6.29 -7.15
CA ASN A 18 23.63 7.19 -6.06
C ASN A 18 23.07 8.63 -6.19
N THR A 19 22.10 8.85 -7.07
CA THR A 19 21.47 10.16 -7.26
C THR A 19 20.13 10.19 -6.52
N GLU A 20 19.74 11.31 -5.90
CA GLU A 20 18.43 11.42 -5.24
C GLU A 20 17.25 11.27 -6.23
N LYS A 21 17.47 11.55 -7.52
CA LYS A 21 16.42 11.54 -8.56
C LYS A 21 16.19 10.17 -9.18
N GLY A 22 17.21 9.31 -9.23
CA GLY A 22 17.15 7.97 -9.81
C GLY A 22 16.08 7.10 -9.15
N PRO A 23 16.14 6.89 -7.82
CA PRO A 23 15.15 6.10 -7.08
C PRO A 23 13.73 6.63 -7.21
N VAL A 24 13.53 7.96 -7.22
CA VAL A 24 12.20 8.57 -7.37
C VAL A 24 11.60 8.25 -8.73
N TYR A 25 12.38 8.43 -9.80
CA TYR A 25 11.94 8.09 -11.15
C TYR A 25 11.65 6.59 -11.30
N ALA A 26 12.52 5.75 -10.72
CA ALA A 26 12.34 4.31 -10.69
C ALA A 26 11.01 3.93 -10.01
N LEU A 27 10.73 4.45 -8.82
CA LEU A 27 9.50 4.18 -8.08
C LEU A 27 8.23 4.57 -8.84
N HIS A 28 8.23 5.74 -9.51
CA HIS A 28 7.08 6.14 -10.35
C HIS A 28 6.83 5.15 -11.48
N ARG A 29 7.90 4.70 -12.13
CA ARG A 29 7.79 3.76 -13.23
C ARG A 29 7.42 2.36 -12.76
N LEU A 30 7.94 1.91 -11.62
CA LEU A 30 7.55 0.66 -10.97
C LEU A 30 6.06 0.65 -10.61
N ASN A 31 5.54 1.73 -10.00
CA ASN A 31 4.11 1.84 -9.68
C ASN A 31 3.20 1.72 -10.91
N ALA A 32 3.67 2.17 -12.09
CA ALA A 32 2.91 2.10 -13.33
C ALA A 32 2.93 0.72 -14.00
N ILE A 33 3.95 -0.09 -13.73
CA ILE A 33 4.14 -1.41 -14.37
C ILE A 33 3.97 -2.59 -13.41
N VAL A 34 3.73 -2.32 -12.12
CA VAL A 34 3.70 -3.34 -11.07
C VAL A 34 2.69 -4.44 -11.33
N ASP A 35 1.53 -4.14 -11.90
CA ASP A 35 0.50 -5.15 -12.16
C ASP A 35 0.91 -6.19 -13.21
N VAL A 36 1.88 -5.86 -14.06
CA VAL A 36 2.38 -6.75 -15.12
C VAL A 36 3.69 -7.41 -14.70
N PHE A 37 4.58 -6.66 -14.05
CA PHE A 37 5.94 -7.10 -13.71
C PHE A 37 6.13 -7.40 -12.22
N TRP A 38 5.06 -7.61 -11.45
CA TRP A 38 5.15 -7.96 -10.04
C TRP A 38 6.12 -9.13 -9.75
N PRO A 39 6.27 -10.19 -10.60
CA PRO A 39 7.20 -11.27 -10.30
C PRO A 39 8.65 -10.75 -10.25
N GLU A 40 9.08 -10.01 -11.28
CA GLU A 40 10.44 -9.43 -11.35
C GLU A 40 10.68 -8.39 -10.25
N ILE A 41 9.66 -7.60 -9.91
CA ILE A 41 9.77 -6.58 -8.86
C ILE A 41 9.84 -7.25 -7.49
N SER A 42 9.10 -8.34 -7.28
CA SER A 42 9.11 -9.08 -6.02
C SER A 42 10.49 -9.65 -5.67
N ASP A 43 11.27 -10.08 -6.66
CA ASP A 43 12.66 -10.55 -6.46
C ASP A 43 13.57 -9.47 -5.85
N LYS A 44 13.23 -8.19 -6.03
CA LYS A 44 14.00 -7.05 -5.54
C LYS A 44 13.21 -6.17 -4.56
N ILE A 45 12.12 -6.69 -3.98
CA ILE A 45 11.24 -5.93 -3.10
C ILE A 45 11.99 -5.30 -1.92
N SER A 46 12.98 -6.00 -1.37
CA SER A 46 13.79 -5.52 -0.24
C SER A 46 14.48 -4.18 -0.52
N LYS A 47 14.80 -3.86 -1.78
CA LYS A 47 15.36 -2.55 -2.14
C LYS A 47 14.32 -1.44 -2.03
N VAL A 48 13.10 -1.70 -2.47
CA VAL A 48 11.97 -0.77 -2.36
C VAL A 48 11.62 -0.55 -0.88
N GLU A 49 11.64 -1.62 -0.08
CA GLU A 49 11.44 -1.54 1.37
C GLU A 49 12.52 -0.71 2.05
N SER A 50 13.79 -0.90 1.68
CA SER A 50 14.91 -0.08 2.19
C SER A 50 14.71 1.41 1.92
N LEU A 51 14.15 1.78 0.75
CA LEU A 51 13.80 3.17 0.43
C LEU A 51 12.63 3.70 1.25
N TYR A 52 11.67 2.84 1.61
CA TYR A 52 10.60 3.20 2.55
C TYR A 52 11.11 3.34 3.98
N GLU A 53 12.10 2.56 4.41
CA GLU A 53 12.69 2.66 5.75
C GLU A 53 13.61 3.87 5.89
N TYR A 54 14.21 4.35 4.80
CA TYR A 54 15.13 5.48 4.82
C TYR A 54 14.43 6.81 5.14
N GLU A 55 14.59 7.31 6.37
CA GLU A 55 13.83 8.47 6.88
C GLU A 55 14.03 9.77 6.12
N ASN A 56 15.23 9.97 5.55
CA ASN A 56 15.54 11.19 4.79
C ASN A 56 14.99 11.17 3.36
N PHE A 57 14.42 10.05 2.91
CA PHE A 57 13.83 9.98 1.59
C PHE A 57 12.49 10.73 1.58
N LYS A 58 12.35 11.72 0.70
CA LYS A 58 11.12 12.52 0.63
C LYS A 58 9.93 11.77 0.03
N HIS A 59 10.19 10.68 -0.70
CA HIS A 59 9.19 9.93 -1.46
C HIS A 59 8.92 8.53 -0.87
N ARG A 60 9.09 8.37 0.46
CA ARG A 60 8.83 7.10 1.16
C ARG A 60 7.42 6.58 0.93
N GLU A 61 6.43 7.46 0.90
CA GLU A 61 5.03 7.08 0.64
C GLU A 61 4.88 6.35 -0.70
N LEU A 62 5.66 6.73 -1.72
CA LEU A 62 5.60 6.10 -3.04
C LEU A 62 6.25 4.71 -3.01
N ALA A 63 7.37 4.56 -2.28
CA ALA A 63 7.97 3.25 -2.03
C ALA A 63 7.00 2.33 -1.30
N ALA A 64 6.30 2.84 -0.27
CA ALA A 64 5.26 2.10 0.44
C ALA A 64 4.12 1.66 -0.51
N LEU A 65 3.65 2.55 -1.40
CA LEU A 65 2.59 2.19 -2.35
C LEU A 65 3.03 1.08 -3.30
N VAL A 66 4.24 1.17 -3.85
CA VAL A 66 4.80 0.11 -4.72
C VAL A 66 4.89 -1.20 -3.95
N SER A 67 5.46 -1.19 -2.74
CA SER A 67 5.56 -2.39 -1.92
C SER A 67 4.20 -3.01 -1.62
N SER A 68 3.21 -2.18 -1.31
CA SER A 68 1.84 -2.64 -1.05
C SER A 68 1.24 -3.37 -2.25
N LYS A 69 1.38 -2.82 -3.46
CA LYS A 69 0.89 -3.46 -4.69
C LYS A 69 1.62 -4.77 -5.00
N VAL A 70 2.93 -4.84 -4.76
CA VAL A 70 3.68 -6.10 -4.93
C VAL A 70 3.17 -7.17 -3.96
N TYR A 71 3.01 -6.82 -2.67
CA TYR A 71 2.50 -7.76 -1.68
C TYR A 71 1.06 -8.21 -1.93
N TYR A 72 0.24 -7.34 -2.52
CA TYR A 72 -1.09 -7.70 -2.99
C TYR A 72 -1.01 -8.82 -4.03
N HIS A 73 -0.15 -8.69 -5.05
CA HIS A 73 0.04 -9.73 -6.06
C HIS A 73 0.68 -11.01 -5.51
N LEU A 74 1.52 -10.90 -4.48
CA LEU A 74 2.06 -12.05 -3.73
C LEU A 74 1.02 -12.75 -2.84
N GLY A 75 -0.21 -12.21 -2.73
CA GLY A 75 -1.27 -12.74 -1.88
C GLY A 75 -1.11 -12.45 -0.39
N SER A 76 -0.12 -11.64 0.00
CA SER A 76 0.11 -11.26 1.39
C SER A 76 -0.64 -9.97 1.73
N LEU A 77 -1.94 -10.10 2.01
CA LEU A 77 -2.81 -8.95 2.28
C LEU A 77 -2.43 -8.17 3.54
N ASP A 78 -1.86 -8.82 4.57
CA ASP A 78 -1.42 -8.15 5.78
C ASP A 78 -0.22 -7.21 5.54
N ASN A 79 0.77 -7.68 4.76
CA ASN A 79 1.90 -6.84 4.37
C ASN A 79 1.43 -5.76 3.40
N ALA A 80 0.56 -6.11 2.44
CA ALA A 80 -0.01 -5.15 1.52
C ALA A 80 -0.73 -4.02 2.27
N LEU A 81 -1.57 -4.34 3.25
CA LEU A 81 -2.25 -3.35 4.09
C LEU A 81 -1.27 -2.51 4.89
N THR A 82 -0.26 -3.12 5.51
CA THR A 82 0.76 -2.40 6.30
C THR A 82 1.47 -1.32 5.47
N TYR A 83 1.86 -1.67 4.24
CA TYR A 83 2.47 -0.74 3.31
C TYR A 83 1.47 0.27 2.71
N ALA A 84 0.21 -0.11 2.48
CA ALA A 84 -0.84 0.82 2.06
C ALA A 84 -1.09 1.92 3.09
N LEU A 85 -1.09 1.55 4.38
CA LEU A 85 -1.16 2.49 5.49
C LEU A 85 0.05 3.45 5.51
N GLY A 86 1.24 2.93 5.18
CA GLY A 86 2.47 3.71 5.03
C GLY A 86 2.49 4.65 3.81
N ALA A 87 1.68 4.36 2.78
CA ALA A 87 1.53 5.21 1.60
C ALA A 87 0.65 6.45 1.85
N GLY A 88 -0.08 6.49 2.97
CA GLY A 88 -0.79 7.68 3.44
C GLY A 88 -1.81 8.23 2.44
N ARG A 89 -1.48 9.36 1.81
CA ARG A 89 -2.33 10.03 0.83
C ARG A 89 -2.21 9.48 -0.59
N LEU A 90 -1.13 8.75 -0.90
CA LEU A 90 -0.94 8.13 -2.21
C LEU A 90 -1.82 6.89 -2.40
N PHE A 91 -2.28 6.27 -1.31
CA PHE A 91 -3.34 5.27 -1.36
C PHE A 91 -4.70 5.97 -1.46
N ASP A 92 -5.21 6.11 -2.68
CA ASP A 92 -6.51 6.72 -2.94
C ASP A 92 -7.65 5.71 -2.69
N VAL A 93 -8.39 5.92 -1.60
CA VAL A 93 -9.54 5.10 -1.22
C VAL A 93 -10.73 5.22 -2.18
N ASN A 94 -10.73 6.21 -3.08
CA ASN A 94 -11.79 6.42 -4.05
C ASN A 94 -11.55 5.69 -5.37
N ASP A 95 -10.33 5.20 -5.59
CA ASP A 95 -10.02 4.41 -6.76
C ASP A 95 -10.87 3.12 -6.76
N LYS A 96 -11.30 2.70 -7.95
CA LYS A 96 -12.17 1.54 -8.17
C LYS A 96 -11.38 0.37 -8.75
N THR A 97 -10.08 0.34 -8.48
CA THR A 97 -9.23 -0.80 -8.82
C THR A 97 -9.49 -1.95 -7.86
N GLU A 98 -9.40 -3.18 -8.37
CA GLU A 98 -9.57 -4.40 -7.57
C GLU A 98 -8.60 -4.44 -6.37
N TYR A 99 -7.38 -3.93 -6.57
CA TYR A 99 -6.40 -3.75 -5.51
C TYR A 99 -6.94 -2.88 -4.36
N VAL A 100 -7.45 -1.68 -4.65
CA VAL A 100 -7.94 -0.76 -3.62
C VAL A 100 -9.17 -1.34 -2.92
N GLU A 101 -10.12 -1.91 -3.65
CA GLU A 101 -11.31 -2.54 -3.07
C GLU A 101 -10.94 -3.71 -2.14
N THR A 102 -9.98 -4.55 -2.54
CA THR A 102 -9.54 -5.70 -1.73
C THR A 102 -8.80 -5.27 -0.47
N ILE A 103 -7.89 -4.29 -0.57
CA ILE A 103 -7.15 -3.79 0.58
C ILE A 103 -8.08 -3.11 1.58
N ILE A 104 -9.08 -2.37 1.09
CA ILE A 104 -10.09 -1.74 1.95
C ILE A 104 -10.95 -2.79 2.65
N ALA A 105 -11.42 -3.83 1.94
CA ALA A 105 -12.17 -4.92 2.54
C ALA A 105 -11.37 -5.61 3.66
N HIS A 106 -10.10 -5.94 3.38
CA HIS A 106 -9.19 -6.53 4.38
C HIS A 106 -8.95 -5.58 5.57
N CYS A 107 -8.85 -4.28 5.32
CA CYS A 107 -8.70 -3.25 6.35
C CYS A 107 -9.90 -3.23 7.31
N ILE A 108 -11.13 -3.23 6.77
CA ILE A 108 -12.37 -3.23 7.55
C ILE A 108 -12.52 -4.51 8.36
N ASP A 109 -12.20 -5.67 7.75
CA ASP A 109 -12.24 -6.96 8.44
C ASP A 109 -11.25 -6.98 9.60
N LYS A 110 -10.02 -6.49 9.38
CA LYS A 110 -8.98 -6.40 10.41
C LYS A 110 -9.37 -5.44 11.52
N TYR A 111 -9.91 -4.27 11.17
CA TYR A 111 -10.42 -3.29 12.15
C TYR A 111 -11.50 -3.90 13.03
N THR A 112 -12.48 -4.57 12.42
CA THR A 112 -13.62 -5.16 13.14
C THR A 112 -13.16 -6.25 14.11
N LYS A 113 -12.23 -7.11 13.67
CA LYS A 113 -11.63 -8.14 14.54
C LYS A 113 -10.95 -7.52 15.76
N LEU A 114 -10.12 -6.49 15.56
CA LEU A 114 -9.44 -5.79 16.65
C LEU A 114 -10.42 -5.12 17.62
N GLN A 115 -11.51 -4.53 17.11
CA GLN A 115 -12.55 -3.92 17.96
C GLN A 115 -13.29 -4.96 18.81
N VAL A 116 -13.64 -6.11 18.22
CA VAL A 116 -14.31 -7.20 18.95
C VAL A 116 -13.38 -7.77 20.03
N GLU A 117 -12.12 -8.02 19.70
CA GLU A 117 -11.12 -8.49 20.67
C GLU A 117 -10.94 -7.48 21.81
N LYS A 118 -10.94 -6.18 21.50
CA LYS A 118 -10.78 -5.12 22.49
C LYS A 118 -11.98 -5.06 23.44
N PHE A 119 -13.19 -5.31 22.93
CA PHE A 119 -14.41 -5.35 23.73
C PHE A 119 -14.51 -6.61 24.60
N GLN A 120 -14.04 -7.76 24.10
CA GLN A 120 -14.03 -9.03 24.83
C GLN A 120 -12.91 -9.13 25.87
N SER A 121 -11.86 -8.32 25.72
CA SER A 121 -10.80 -8.23 26.70
C SER A 121 -11.31 -7.43 27.91
N ASP A 122 -11.52 -8.09 29.05
CA ASP A 122 -11.98 -7.52 30.33
C ASP A 122 -10.97 -6.52 30.98
N GLY A 123 -10.49 -5.53 30.22
CA GLY A 123 -9.57 -4.49 30.68
C GLY A 123 -8.12 -4.95 30.93
N THR A 124 -7.80 -6.23 30.68
CA THR A 124 -6.46 -6.81 30.92
C THR A 124 -5.49 -6.68 29.74
N ALA A 125 -6.00 -6.55 28.51
CA ALA A 125 -5.19 -6.37 27.31
C ALA A 125 -5.42 -4.98 26.70
N GLN A 126 -4.38 -4.14 26.68
CA GLN A 126 -4.38 -2.91 25.88
C GLN A 126 -4.22 -3.26 24.40
N ILE A 127 -5.35 -3.47 23.70
CA ILE A 127 -5.34 -3.60 22.25
C ILE A 127 -5.19 -2.21 21.64
N HIS A 128 -4.01 -1.94 21.09
CA HIS A 128 -3.71 -0.71 20.39
C HIS A 128 -4.09 -0.84 18.91
N ILE A 129 -5.12 -0.11 18.49
CA ILE A 129 -5.53 -0.04 17.08
C ILE A 129 -4.69 1.05 16.42
N ASP A 130 -4.05 0.74 15.28
CA ASP A 130 -3.28 1.73 14.52
C ASP A 130 -4.20 2.86 14.03
N GLN A 131 -3.89 4.10 14.36
CA GLN A 131 -4.65 5.28 13.94
C GLN A 131 -4.79 5.37 12.42
N ARG A 132 -3.77 4.95 11.66
CA ARG A 132 -3.81 4.96 10.19
C ARG A 132 -4.90 4.03 9.65
N LEU A 133 -5.15 2.93 10.36
CA LEU A 133 -6.15 1.93 9.99
C LEU A 133 -7.55 2.49 10.23
N GLU A 134 -7.74 3.18 11.36
CA GLU A 134 -8.96 3.94 11.66
C GLU A 134 -9.19 5.07 10.63
N ASP A 135 -8.15 5.79 10.22
CA ASP A 135 -8.23 6.86 9.22
C ASP A 135 -8.69 6.37 7.84
N ILE A 136 -8.26 5.18 7.40
CA ILE A 136 -8.75 4.59 6.14
C ILE A 136 -10.24 4.25 6.25
N VAL A 137 -10.64 3.62 7.35
CA VAL A 137 -12.04 3.25 7.61
C VAL A 137 -12.93 4.49 7.64
N ASN A 138 -12.50 5.56 8.33
CA ASN A 138 -13.23 6.83 8.39
C ASN A 138 -13.36 7.50 7.02
N ARG A 139 -12.29 7.51 6.21
CA ARG A 139 -12.36 8.02 4.83
C ARG A 139 -13.35 7.21 3.98
N MET A 140 -13.43 5.91 4.17
CA MET A 140 -14.41 5.06 3.50
C MET A 140 -15.84 5.32 3.95
N PHE A 141 -16.07 5.52 5.25
CA PHE A 141 -17.38 5.92 5.75
C PHE A 141 -17.82 7.27 5.15
N GLN A 142 -16.92 8.26 5.11
CA GLN A 142 -17.20 9.55 4.47
C GLN A 142 -17.60 9.38 3.00
N ARG A 143 -16.85 8.57 2.24
CA ARG A 143 -17.20 8.24 0.86
C ARG A 143 -18.61 7.62 0.75
N CYS A 144 -18.96 6.67 1.63
CA CYS A 144 -20.30 6.06 1.64
C CYS A 144 -21.41 7.08 1.96
N PHE A 145 -21.15 8.03 2.87
CA PHE A 145 -22.06 9.13 3.18
C PHE A 145 -22.25 10.06 1.98
N ASP A 146 -21.17 10.42 1.28
CA ASP A 146 -21.18 11.29 0.11
C ASP A 146 -21.91 10.63 -1.07
N ASP A 147 -21.74 9.31 -1.25
CA ASP A 147 -22.44 8.50 -2.25
C ASP A 147 -23.94 8.30 -1.93
N LYS A 148 -24.45 8.84 -0.80
CA LYS A 148 -25.84 8.72 -0.32
C LYS A 148 -26.33 7.27 -0.19
N LYS A 149 -25.40 6.34 0.03
CA LYS A 149 -25.71 4.92 0.23
C LYS A 149 -26.07 4.66 1.70
N TYR A 150 -27.25 5.12 2.12
CA TYR A 150 -27.74 4.99 3.50
C TYR A 150 -28.25 3.58 3.87
N LYS A 151 -28.21 2.63 2.92
CA LYS A 151 -28.62 1.23 3.12
C LYS A 151 -27.52 0.33 2.56
N GLN A 152 -26.62 -0.14 3.41
CA GLN A 152 -25.78 -1.31 3.16
C GLN A 152 -25.77 -2.18 4.41
#